data_AF-A0A0D0DGF2-F1
#
_entry.id   AF-A0A0D0DGF2-F1
#
_cell.length_a   1.000
_cell.length_b   1.000
_cell.length_c   1.000
_cell.angle_alpha   90.00
_cell.angle_beta   90.00
_cell.angle_gamma   90.00
#
_symmetry.space_group_name_H-M   'P 1'
#
loop_
_entity.id
_entity.type
_entity.pdbx_description
1 polymer ?
#
loop_
_entity_poly.entity_id
_entity_poly.type
_entity_poly.pdbx_seq_one_letter_code
_entity_poly.pdbx_strand_id
1 'polypeptide(L)'
;CGTAAMNYFSKLKRITSNIFPHLVLDQYRELLLVARIWRVLKLLKWKGLGHDPRAVGLGELVLFCLACPQKGVKFNPEINKDMSRKASKHPSPSQADLHGRWKYS
;
A
#
# COMPACT_ATOMS: atom_id res chain seq x y z
N CYS A 1 -12.36 -0.29 -6.72
CA CYS A 1 -12.27 -0.56 -8.17
C CYS A 1 -11.45 0.55 -8.81
N GLY A 2 -10.14 0.36 -8.97
CA GLY A 2 -9.26 1.38 -9.54
C GLY A 2 -9.33 1.29 -11.05
N THR A 3 -9.91 2.30 -11.70
CA THR A 3 -9.80 2.44 -13.16
C THR A 3 -8.31 2.42 -13.50
N ALA A 4 -7.86 1.49 -14.35
CA ALA A 4 -6.46 1.44 -14.76
C ALA A 4 -6.03 2.84 -15.23
N ALA A 5 -4.87 3.34 -14.78
CA ALA A 5 -4.42 4.70 -15.08
C ALA A 5 -4.44 5.02 -16.58
N MET A 6 -4.20 4.01 -17.41
CA MET A 6 -4.35 4.06 -18.86
C MET A 6 -5.77 4.42 -19.32
N ASN A 7 -6.82 3.88 -18.71
CA ASN A 7 -8.20 4.18 -19.09
C ASN A 7 -8.55 5.65 -18.82
N TYR A 8 -8.05 6.21 -17.72
CA TYR A 8 -8.20 7.63 -17.41
C TYR A 8 -7.42 8.49 -18.43
N PHE A 9 -6.19 8.12 -18.74
CA PHE A 9 -5.38 8.81 -19.75
C PHE A 9 -6.00 8.75 -21.15
N SER A 10 -6.53 7.60 -21.57
CA SER A 10 -7.22 7.47 -22.86
C SER A 10 -8.46 8.35 -22.94
N LYS A 11 -9.18 8.55 -21.83
CA LYS A 11 -10.29 9.52 -21.77
C LYS A 11 -9.79 10.95 -21.92
N LEU A 12 -8.72 11.32 -21.21
CA LEU A 12 -8.11 12.64 -21.35
C LEU A 12 -7.70 12.93 -22.80
N LYS A 13 -7.02 11.99 -23.47
CA LYS A 13 -6.63 12.14 -24.89
C LYS A 13 -7.83 12.43 -25.80
N ARG A 14 -8.95 11.73 -25.61
CA ARG A 14 -10.18 11.93 -26.40
C ARG A 14 -10.83 13.29 -26.13
N ILE A 15 -10.79 13.77 -24.89
CA ILE A 15 -11.31 15.09 -24.53
C ILE A 15 -10.43 16.20 -25.13
N THR A 16 -9.11 16.03 -25.12
CA THR A 16 -8.16 17.01 -25.68
C THR A 16 -8.27 17.13 -27.19
N SER A 17 -8.42 16.02 -27.92
CA SER A 17 -8.68 16.02 -29.36
C SER A 17 -9.63 14.88 -29.69
N ASN A 18 -10.89 15.23 -29.94
CA ASN A 18 -11.91 14.25 -30.28
C ASN A 18 -11.75 13.73 -31.72
N ILE A 19 -11.23 14.56 -32.63
CA ILE A 19 -11.10 14.21 -34.05
C ILE A 19 -9.83 13.38 -34.30
N PHE A 20 -8.71 13.73 -33.65
CA PHE A 20 -7.44 13.05 -33.85
C PHE A 20 -6.71 12.77 -32.52
N PRO A 21 -7.22 11.82 -31.71
CA PRO A 21 -6.62 11.50 -30.42
C PRO A 21 -5.21 10.88 -30.54
N HIS A 22 -4.83 10.37 -31.71
CA HIS A 22 -3.50 9.85 -31.97
C HIS A 22 -2.44 10.95 -32.17
N LEU A 23 -2.85 12.18 -32.55
CA LEU A 23 -1.96 13.34 -32.67
C LEU A 23 -1.66 14.02 -31.33
N VAL A 24 -2.39 13.66 -30.27
CA VAL A 24 -2.12 14.14 -28.91
C VAL A 24 -0.83 13.48 -28.42
N LEU A 25 0.16 14.32 -28.08
CA LEU A 25 1.44 13.92 -27.51
C LEU A 25 1.23 12.97 -26.32
N ASP A 26 2.00 11.90 -26.27
CA ASP A 26 1.92 10.93 -25.18
C ASP A 26 2.56 11.49 -23.89
N GLN A 27 1.73 12.12 -23.06
CA GLN A 27 2.10 12.68 -21.77
C GLN A 27 1.76 11.77 -20.58
N TYR A 28 1.67 10.45 -20.81
CA TYR A 28 1.28 9.52 -19.76
C TYR A 28 2.30 9.50 -18.61
N ARG A 29 3.59 9.66 -18.92
CA ARG A 29 4.66 9.69 -17.92
C ARG A 29 4.53 10.89 -16.99
N GLU A 30 4.18 12.05 -17.54
CA GLU A 30 3.96 13.31 -16.85
C GLU A 30 2.73 13.21 -15.95
N LEU A 31 1.65 12.61 -16.45
CA LEU A 31 0.47 12.31 -15.63
C LEU A 31 0.84 11.44 -14.42
N LEU A 32 1.63 10.38 -14.62
CA LEU A 32 2.09 9.52 -13.53
C LEU A 32 3.02 10.27 -12.56
N LEU A 33 3.87 11.15 -13.07
CA LEU A 33 4.75 11.99 -12.25
C LEU A 33 3.94 12.93 -11.36
N VAL A 34 2.99 13.66 -11.93
CA VAL A 34 2.08 14.55 -11.18
C VAL A 34 1.27 13.77 -10.16
N ALA A 35 0.77 12.58 -10.51
CA ALA A 35 0.06 11.71 -9.57
C ALA A 35 0.95 11.26 -8.39
N ARG A 36 2.25 10.98 -8.63
CA ARG A 36 3.21 10.67 -7.56
C ARG A 36 3.48 11.87 -6.67
N ILE A 37 3.75 13.04 -7.26
CA ILE A 37 3.97 14.30 -6.53
C ILE A 37 2.74 14.60 -5.67
N TRP A 38 1.54 14.50 -6.23
CA TRP A 38 0.28 14.72 -5.52
C TRP A 38 0.13 13.80 -4.30
N ARG A 39 0.48 12.50 -4.42
CA ARG A 39 0.44 11.56 -3.28
C ARG A 39 1.41 11.98 -2.17
N VAL A 40 2.61 12.43 -2.52
CA VAL A 40 3.60 12.93 -1.55
C VAL A 40 3.07 14.20 -0.87
N LEU A 41 2.55 15.16 -1.63
CA LEU A 41 1.97 16.40 -1.08
C LEU A 41 0.79 16.12 -0.13
N LYS A 42 -0.09 15.19 -0.51
CA LYS A 42 -1.19 14.73 0.36
C LYS A 42 -0.67 14.15 1.67
N LEU A 43 0.40 13.37 1.61
CA LEU A 43 1.00 12.74 2.77
C LEU A 43 1.68 13.75 3.70
N LEU A 44 2.41 14.71 3.12
CA LEU A 44 2.95 15.87 3.83
C LEU A 44 1.86 16.65 4.54
N LYS A 45 0.76 16.95 3.84
CA LYS A 45 -0.41 17.64 4.41
C LYS A 45 -1.01 16.85 5.57
N TRP A 46 -1.16 15.53 5.43
CA TRP A 46 -1.73 14.69 6.49
C TRP A 46 -0.84 14.55 7.72
N LYS A 47 0.47 14.63 7.54
CA LYS A 47 1.45 14.56 8.65
C LYS A 47 1.74 15.93 9.27
N GLY A 48 1.20 17.02 8.73
CA GLY A 48 1.46 18.38 9.19
C GLY A 48 2.85 18.93 8.80
N LEU A 49 3.55 18.26 7.88
CA LEU A 49 4.92 18.59 7.47
C LEU A 49 4.97 19.52 6.24
N GLY A 50 3.84 20.09 5.82
CA GLY A 50 3.78 20.92 4.62
C GLY A 50 4.37 22.33 4.75
N HIS A 51 4.56 22.81 6.00
CA HIS A 51 5.07 24.16 6.29
C HIS A 51 6.49 24.16 6.87
N ASP A 52 7.05 22.98 7.14
CA ASP A 52 8.40 22.85 7.69
C ASP A 52 9.42 22.93 6.52
N PRO A 53 10.35 23.90 6.52
CA PRO A 53 11.41 23.97 5.52
C PRO A 53 12.43 22.84 5.66
N ARG A 54 12.40 22.07 6.75
CA ARG A 54 13.26 20.90 6.97
C ARG A 54 12.95 19.79 5.97
N ALA A 55 14.00 19.13 5.48
CA ALA A 55 13.86 17.90 4.72
C ALA A 55 13.18 16.79 5.55
N VAL A 56 12.21 16.11 4.94
CA VAL A 56 11.52 14.97 5.54
C VAL A 56 12.52 13.88 5.91
N GLY A 57 12.55 13.51 7.19
CA GLY A 57 13.37 12.42 7.71
C GLY A 57 12.87 11.04 7.26
N LEU A 58 13.75 10.04 7.32
CA LEU A 58 13.38 8.66 7.02
C LEU A 58 12.24 8.21 7.94
N GLY A 59 11.14 7.71 7.34
CA GLY A 59 10.00 7.20 8.11
C GLY A 59 8.92 8.23 8.45
N GLU A 60 9.18 9.54 8.35
CA GLU A 60 8.22 10.58 8.75
C GLU A 60 6.96 10.60 7.86
N LEU A 61 7.13 10.22 6.58
CA LEU A 61 6.06 10.09 5.61
C LEU A 61 5.43 8.70 5.56
N VAL A 62 5.91 7.72 6.34
CA VAL A 62 5.39 6.35 6.25
C VAL A 62 3.96 6.27 6.80
N LEU A 63 3.09 5.60 6.04
CA LEU A 63 1.75 5.26 6.48
C LEU A 63 1.83 4.08 7.45
N PHE A 64 1.10 4.21 8.55
CA PHE A 64 0.96 3.13 9.52
C PHE A 64 0.32 1.92 8.85
N CYS A 65 0.98 0.76 8.89
CA CYS A 65 0.38 -0.49 8.46
C CYS A 65 -0.55 -1.01 9.57
N LEU A 66 -1.87 -0.96 9.33
CA LEU A 66 -2.87 -1.45 10.30
C LEU A 66 -2.77 -2.95 10.57
N ALA A 67 -2.20 -3.72 9.63
CA ALA A 67 -2.00 -5.16 9.80
C ALA A 67 -0.71 -5.51 10.57
N CYS A 68 0.20 -4.55 10.77
CA CYS A 68 1.47 -4.80 11.43
C CYS A 68 1.32 -4.58 12.95
N PRO A 69 1.66 -5.57 13.80
CA PRO A 69 1.58 -5.42 15.25
C PRO A 69 2.59 -4.37 15.70
N GLN A 70 2.11 -3.21 16.11
CA GLN A 70 2.98 -2.12 16.54
C GLN A 70 3.43 -2.31 17.98
N LYS A 71 4.74 -2.27 18.18
CA LYS A 71 5.35 -2.27 19.51
C LYS A 71 4.99 -0.97 20.23
N GLY A 72 4.12 -1.05 21.23
CA GLY A 72 3.73 0.10 22.07
C GLY A 72 2.26 0.51 21.98
N VAL A 73 1.48 -0.02 21.03
CA VAL A 73 0.02 0.01 21.15
C VAL A 73 -0.35 -1.04 22.20
N LYS A 74 -0.94 -0.61 23.32
CA LYS A 74 -1.38 -1.55 24.38
C LYS A 74 -2.40 -2.52 23.79
N PHE A 75 -1.93 -3.68 23.37
CA PHE A 75 -2.79 -4.79 22.98
C PHE A 75 -3.35 -5.37 24.28
N ASN A 76 -4.67 -5.46 24.40
CA ASN A 76 -5.31 -6.05 25.57
C ASN A 76 -4.75 -7.48 25.77
N PRO A 77 -4.14 -7.78 26.94
CA PRO A 77 -3.49 -9.07 27.19
C PRO A 77 -4.44 -10.27 27.10
N GLU A 78 -5.76 -10.07 27.16
CA GLU A 78 -6.74 -11.15 26.98
C GLU A 78 -6.78 -11.70 25.56
N ILE A 79 -6.59 -10.83 24.55
CA ILE A 79 -6.60 -11.22 23.14
C ILE A 79 -5.33 -12.05 22.82
N ASN A 80 -4.19 -11.72 23.45
CA ASN A 80 -2.95 -12.48 23.31
C ASN A 80 -3.10 -13.91 23.87
N LYS A 81 -3.68 -14.07 25.06
CA LYS A 81 -3.93 -15.40 25.64
C LYS A 81 -4.77 -16.29 24.72
N ASP A 82 -5.74 -15.72 24.02
CA ASP A 82 -6.59 -16.47 23.11
C ASP A 82 -5.87 -16.85 21.80
N MET A 83 -5.02 -15.96 21.28
CA MET A 83 -4.14 -16.25 20.12
C MET A 83 -3.09 -17.32 20.46
N SER A 84 -2.46 -17.25 21.64
CA SER A 84 -1.51 -18.26 22.11
C SER A 84 -2.17 -19.61 22.39
N ARG A 85 -3.40 -19.63 22.94
CA ARG A 85 -4.19 -20.87 23.10
C ARG A 85 -4.57 -21.49 21.76
N LYS A 86 -4.90 -20.68 20.76
CA LYS A 86 -5.21 -21.15 19.39
C LYS A 86 -3.96 -21.72 18.71
N ALA A 87 -2.81 -21.08 18.86
CA ALA A 87 -1.53 -21.58 18.35
C ALA A 87 -1.09 -22.89 19.02
N SER A 88 -1.30 -23.03 20.35
CA SER A 88 -0.98 -24.26 21.08
C SER A 88 -1.95 -25.43 20.80
N LYS A 89 -3.13 -25.17 20.21
CA LYS A 89 -4.10 -26.19 19.83
C LYS A 89 -3.88 -26.75 18.42
N HIS A 90 -3.05 -26.10 17.60
CA HIS A 90 -2.62 -26.66 16.33
C HIS A 90 -1.34 -27.47 16.55
N PRO A 91 -1.32 -28.78 16.24
CA PRO A 91 -0.10 -29.55 16.28
C PRO A 91 0.91 -28.95 15.30
N SER A 92 2.13 -28.72 15.77
CA SER A 92 3.28 -28.34 14.94
C SER A 92 3.42 -29.38 13.83
N PRO A 93 3.60 -28.99 12.55
CA PRO A 93 3.86 -29.97 11.50
C PRO A 93 5.15 -30.74 11.83
N SER A 94 5.08 -32.06 11.93
CA SER A 94 6.22 -32.88 12.36
C SER A 94 7.27 -33.05 11.24
N GLN A 95 6.85 -32.97 9.98
CA GLN A 95 7.71 -32.77 8.81
C GLN A 95 6.88 -32.63 7.52
N ALA A 96 7.42 -31.99 6.49
CA ALA A 96 6.89 -32.06 5.12
C ALA A 96 7.47 -33.29 4.42
N ASP A 97 6.64 -34.05 3.70
CA ASP A 97 7.12 -35.13 2.84
C ASP A 97 7.86 -34.59 1.59
N LEU A 98 8.51 -35.46 0.82
CA LEU A 98 9.28 -35.10 -0.38
C LEU A 98 8.42 -34.40 -1.47
N HIS A 99 7.10 -34.42 -1.34
CA HIS A 99 6.15 -33.71 -2.20
C HIS A 99 5.63 -32.41 -1.59
N GLY A 100 6.16 -31.97 -0.45
CA GLY A 100 5.79 -30.72 0.21
C GLY A 100 4.45 -30.74 0.93
N ARG A 101 3.89 -31.93 1.21
CA ARG A 101 2.66 -32.09 1.99
C ARG A 101 3.01 -32.28 3.46
N TRP A 102 2.45 -31.40 4.30
CA TRP A 102 2.61 -31.45 5.75
C TRP A 102 1.79 -32.60 6.33
N LYS A 103 2.45 -33.49 7.08
CA LYS A 103 1.76 -34.48 7.92
C LYS A 103 1.62 -33.94 9.34
N TYR A 104 0.42 -34.13 9.89
CA TYR A 104 0.09 -33.82 11.27
C TYR A 104 -0.03 -35.15 11.99
N SER A 105 0.70 -35.32 13.09
CA SER A 105 0.50 -36.43 14.03
C SER A 105 -0.72 -36.19 14.91
#